data_AF-A0A243PIK3-F1
#
_entry.id   AF-A0A243PIK3-F1
#
_cell.length_a   1.000
_cell.length_b   1.000
_cell.length_c   1.000
_cell.angle_alpha   90.00
_cell.angle_beta   90.00
_cell.angle_gamma   90.00
#
_symmetry.space_group_name_H-M   'P 1'
#
loop_
_entity.id
_entity.type
_entity.pdbx_description
1 polymer ?
#
loop_
_entity_poly.entity_id
_entity_poly.type
_entity_poly.pdbx_seq_one_letter_code
_entity_poly.pdbx_strand_id
1 'polypeptide(L)'
;MMMITIVVSCLVAINVVTMLAFYLDKASAIAGERRVPESELLTLAFVGGTPGAFLARQLFRHKTRKEPFSTHLMVIATIQIGGLIGWFLL
;
A
#
# COMPACT_ATOMS: atom_id res chain seq x y z
N MET A 1 6.66 13.64 -22.77
CA MET A 1 7.02 12.20 -22.74
C MET A 1 7.86 11.86 -21.51
N MET A 2 9.05 12.46 -21.32
CA MET A 2 9.97 12.13 -20.21
C MET A 2 9.35 12.22 -18.80
N MET A 3 8.61 13.29 -18.50
CA MET A 3 8.02 13.50 -17.16
C MET A 3 7.01 12.42 -16.78
N ILE A 4 6.11 12.05 -17.70
CA ILE A 4 5.10 11.01 -17.46
C ILE A 4 5.77 9.67 -17.20
N THR A 5 6.81 9.33 -17.97
CA THR A 5 7.59 8.11 -17.76
C THR A 5 8.20 8.07 -16.36
N ILE A 6 8.81 9.17 -15.89
CA ILE A 6 9.39 9.25 -14.54
C ILE A 6 8.32 9.02 -13.47
N VAL A 7 7.17 9.71 -13.58
CA VAL A 7 6.07 9.58 -12.61
C VAL A 7 5.55 8.14 -12.56
N VAL A 8 5.30 7.53 -13.72
CA VAL A 8 4.84 6.14 -13.80
C VAL A 8 5.88 5.18 -13.22
N SER A 9 7.17 5.36 -13.53
CA SER A 9 8.24 4.54 -12.96
C SER A 9 8.33 4.67 -11.44
N CYS A 10 8.20 5.88 -10.89
CA CYS A 10 8.14 6.10 -9.44
C CYS A 10 6.92 5.41 -8.81
N LEU A 11 5.75 5.48 -9.46
CA LEU A 11 4.55 4.79 -9.00
C LEU A 11 4.70 3.27 -9.03
N VAL A 12 5.32 2.70 -10.07
CA VAL A 12 5.61 1.27 -10.10
C VAL A 12 6.58 0.90 -8.98
N ALA A 13 7.65 1.68 -8.78
CA ALA A 13 8.63 1.43 -7.73
C ALA A 13 8.01 1.46 -6.33
N ILE A 14 7.19 2.46 -5.99
CA ILE A 14 6.54 2.52 -4.67
C ILE A 14 5.60 1.34 -4.44
N ASN A 15 4.90 0.87 -5.47
CA ASN A 15 4.03 -0.31 -5.38
C ASN A 15 4.83 -1.60 -5.15
N VAL A 16 5.96 -1.78 -5.85
CA VAL A 16 6.87 -2.92 -5.62
C VAL A 16 7.45 -2.89 -4.20
N VAL A 17 7.95 -1.73 -3.74
CA VAL A 17 8.47 -1.56 -2.37
C VAL A 17 7.39 -1.87 -1.34
N THR A 18 6.16 -1.40 -1.56
CA THR A 18 5.02 -1.68 -0.67
C THR A 18 4.71 -3.18 -0.61
N MET A 19 4.70 -3.87 -1.75
CA MET A 19 4.48 -5.33 -1.78
C MET A 19 5.58 -6.08 -1.02
N LEU A 20 6.84 -5.68 -1.21
CA LEU A 20 7.97 -6.28 -0.50
C LEU A 20 7.88 -6.06 1.01
N ALA A 21 7.51 -4.86 1.46
CA ALA A 21 7.33 -4.58 2.89
C ALA A 21 6.26 -5.49 3.52
N PHE A 22 5.13 -5.71 2.84
CA PHE A 22 4.07 -6.62 3.30
C PHE A 22 4.53 -8.09 3.30
N TYR A 23 5.30 -8.49 2.29
CA TYR A 23 5.90 -9.82 2.25
C TYR A 23 6.87 -10.05 3.42
N LEU A 24 7.77 -9.09 3.66
CA LEU A 24 8.74 -9.14 4.75
C LEU A 24 8.06 -9.15 6.12
N ASP A 25 7.03 -8.32 6.35
CA ASP A 25 6.25 -8.38 7.60
C ASP A 25 5.64 -9.76 7.82
N LYS A 26 5.17 -10.42 6.75
CA LYS A 26 4.67 -11.80 6.82
C LYS A 26 5.79 -12.83 7.05
N ALA A 27 6.97 -12.65 6.45
CA ALA A 27 8.10 -13.54 6.67
C ALA A 27 8.59 -13.45 8.13
N SER A 28 8.81 -12.24 8.64
CA SER A 28 9.18 -12.00 10.03
C SER A 28 8.10 -12.50 11.01
N ALA A 29 6.82 -12.39 10.62
CA ALA A 29 5.70 -12.97 11.36
C ALA A 29 5.78 -14.49 11.53
N ILE A 30 6.28 -15.21 10.53
CA ILE A 30 6.44 -16.67 10.55
C ILE A 30 7.72 -17.05 11.29
N ALA A 31 8.80 -16.28 11.11
CA ALA A 31 10.10 -16.51 11.75
C ALA A 31 10.12 -16.12 13.24
N GLY A 32 9.06 -15.46 13.77
CA GLY A 32 9.01 -14.97 15.15
C GLY A 32 9.89 -13.74 15.38
N GLU A 33 10.26 -13.04 14.31
CA GLU A 33 11.10 -11.85 14.35
C GLU A 33 10.28 -10.58 14.62
N ARG A 34 10.99 -9.46 14.81
CA ARG A 34 10.37 -8.14 14.96
C ARG A 34 9.57 -7.79 13.70
N ARG A 35 8.28 -7.53 13.88
CA ARG A 35 7.35 -7.12 12.83
C ARG A 35 7.52 -5.64 12.46
N VAL A 36 7.15 -5.31 11.23
CA VAL A 36 7.10 -3.93 10.74
C VAL A 36 5.92 -3.22 11.40
N PRO A 37 6.10 -1.99 11.92
CA PRO A 37 4.99 -1.20 12.45
C PRO A 37 3.89 -1.00 11.40
N GLU A 38 2.63 -1.16 11.83
CA GLU A 38 1.49 -1.00 10.92
C GLU A 38 1.39 0.41 10.32
N SER A 39 1.87 1.42 11.05
CA SER A 39 1.98 2.79 10.57
C SER A 39 2.85 2.89 9.33
N GLU A 40 4.01 2.22 9.28
CA GLU A 40 4.92 2.27 8.12
C GLU A 40 4.28 1.65 6.87
N LEU A 41 3.60 0.51 7.05
CA LEU A 41 2.86 -0.15 5.96
C LEU A 41 1.71 0.73 5.42
N LEU A 42 1.00 1.42 6.32
CA LEU A 42 -0.06 2.37 5.95
C LEU A 42 0.51 3.63 5.29
N THR A 43 1.66 4.13 5.74
CA THR A 43 2.34 5.27 5.10
C THR A 43 2.75 4.94 3.67
N LEU A 44 3.30 3.75 3.42
CA LEU A 44 3.64 3.30 2.07
C LEU A 44 2.41 3.25 1.14
N ALA A 45 1.28 2.75 1.64
CA ALA A 45 0.02 2.82 0.91
C ALA A 45 -0.40 4.27 0.64
N PHE A 46 -0.40 5.12 1.67
CA PHE A 46 -0.82 6.52 1.57
C PHE A 46 -0.04 7.34 0.54
N VAL A 47 1.27 7.14 0.42
CA VAL A 47 2.15 7.86 -0.51
C VAL A 47 1.95 7.43 -1.98
N GLY A 48 1.27 6.32 -2.24
CA GLY A 48 0.96 5.85 -3.60
C GLY A 48 1.09 4.34 -3.81
N GLY A 49 1.43 3.59 -2.76
CA GLY A 49 1.56 2.14 -2.78
C GLY A 49 0.24 1.37 -2.63
N THR A 50 -0.91 2.05 -2.60
CA THR A 50 -2.22 1.43 -2.31
C THR A 50 -2.53 0.22 -3.20
N PRO A 51 -2.35 0.25 -4.54
CA PRO A 51 -2.55 -0.93 -5.38
C PRO A 51 -1.69 -2.13 -4.95
N GLY A 52 -0.40 -1.88 -4.67
CA GLY A 52 0.56 -2.88 -4.19
C GLY A 52 0.20 -3.40 -2.81
N ALA A 53 -0.30 -2.54 -1.91
CA ALA A 53 -0.80 -2.95 -0.61
C ALA A 53 -1.99 -3.91 -0.74
N PHE A 54 -2.99 -3.61 -1.57
CA PHE A 54 -4.13 -4.51 -1.81
C PHE A 54 -3.70 -5.82 -2.48
N LEU A 55 -2.82 -5.75 -3.47
CA LEU A 55 -2.30 -6.93 -4.14
C LEU A 55 -1.53 -7.84 -3.17
N ALA A 56 -0.66 -7.26 -2.33
CA ALA A 56 0.06 -7.98 -1.28
C ALA A 56 -0.88 -8.57 -0.23
N ARG A 57 -1.94 -7.86 0.17
CA ARG A 57 -2.97 -8.39 1.08
C ARG A 57 -3.65 -9.62 0.50
N GLN A 58 -3.98 -9.61 -0.79
CA GLN A 58 -4.61 -10.76 -1.46
C GLN A 58 -3.63 -11.93 -1.62
N LEU A 59 -2.42 -11.69 -2.14
CA LEU A 59 -1.42 -12.73 -2.40
C LEU A 59 -0.92 -13.38 -1.11
N PHE A 60 -0.62 -12.57 -0.10
CA PHE A 60 -0.04 -13.05 1.14
C PHE A 60 -1.08 -13.29 2.23
N ARG A 61 -2.38 -13.04 1.99
CA ARG A 61 -3.44 -13.09 3.00
C ARG A 61 -3.09 -12.26 4.24
N HIS A 62 -2.38 -11.15 4.02
CA HIS A 62 -1.83 -10.32 5.07
C HIS A 62 -2.92 -9.44 5.68
N LYS A 63 -3.24 -9.64 6.96
CA LYS A 63 -4.13 -8.75 7.75
C LYS A 63 -5.40 -8.35 7.00
N THR A 64 -6.07 -9.31 6.35
CA THR A 64 -7.29 -9.05 5.56
C THR A 64 -8.50 -8.67 6.41
N ARG A 65 -8.57 -9.18 7.65
CA ARG A 65 -9.63 -8.88 8.63
C ARG A 65 -9.12 -8.24 9.93
N LYS A 66 -7.84 -7.87 9.99
CA LYS A 66 -7.26 -7.32 11.22
C LYS A 66 -7.63 -5.84 11.32
N GLU A 67 -8.41 -5.50 12.33
CA GLU A 67 -8.68 -4.12 12.70
C GLU A 67 -7.64 -3.61 13.71
N PRO A 68 -7.31 -2.31 13.71
CA PRO A 68 -7.85 -1.25 12.84
C PRO A 68 -7.17 -1.13 11.45
N PHE A 69 -6.19 -1.99 11.16
CA PHE A 69 -5.37 -1.90 9.94
C PHE A 69 -6.18 -1.94 8.65
N SER A 70 -7.14 -2.88 8.55
CA SER A 70 -7.97 -3.02 7.36
C SER A 70 -8.80 -1.76 7.10
N THR A 71 -9.44 -1.22 8.14
CA THR A 71 -10.20 0.04 8.05
C THR A 71 -9.30 1.19 7.60
N HIS A 72 -8.12 1.38 8.19
CA HIS A 72 -7.22 2.46 7.80
C HIS A 72 -6.79 2.37 6.33
N LEU A 73 -6.47 1.16 5.84
CA LEU A 73 -6.11 0.99 4.44
C LEU A 73 -7.28 1.27 3.49
N MET A 74 -8.50 0.89 3.86
CA MET A 74 -9.70 1.23 3.07
C MET A 74 -9.95 2.74 3.04
N VAL A 75 -9.82 3.43 4.17
CA VAL A 75 -9.94 4.89 4.25
C VAL A 75 -8.92 5.59 3.34
N ILE A 76 -7.65 5.16 3.37
CA ILE A 76 -6.61 5.68 2.48
C ILE A 76 -7.02 5.54 1.01
N ALA A 77 -7.50 4.36 0.62
CA ALA A 77 -7.92 4.10 -0.76
C ALA A 77 -9.11 4.97 -1.17
N THR A 78 -10.13 5.08 -0.29
CA THR A 78 -11.30 5.92 -0.54
C THR A 78 -10.92 7.39 -0.69
N ILE A 79 -10.03 7.91 0.14
CA ILE A 79 -9.56 9.30 0.04
C ILE A 79 -8.81 9.53 -1.27
N GLN A 80 -7.92 8.63 -1.67
CA GLN A 80 -7.17 8.75 -2.92
C GLN A 80 -8.09 8.71 -4.15
N ILE A 81 -9.03 7.77 -4.19
CA ILE A 81 -10.00 7.66 -5.29
C ILE A 81 -10.91 8.89 -5.33
N GLY A 82 -11.42 9.33 -4.17
CA GLY A 82 -12.25 10.52 -4.07
C GLY A 82 -11.51 11.79 -4.54
N GLY A 83 -10.24 11.95 -4.17
CA GLY A 83 -9.39 13.04 -4.63
C GLY A 83 -9.16 13.02 -6.14
N LEU A 84 -8.90 11.84 -6.72
CA LEU A 84 -8.76 11.67 -8.17
C LEU A 84 -10.06 12.01 -8.92
N ILE A 85 -11.21 11.56 -8.41
CA ILE A 85 -12.52 11.89 -9.00
C ILE A 85 -12.78 13.39 -8.89
N GLY A 86 -12.55 14.00 -7.73
CA GLY A 86 -12.73 15.43 -7.52
C GLY A 86 -11.84 16.26 -8.46
N TRP A 87 -10.57 15.87 -8.62
CA TRP A 87 -9.67 16.49 -9.59
C TRP A 87 -10.17 16.37 -11.03
N PHE A 88 -10.77 15.25 -11.40
CA PHE A 88 -11.27 15.01 -12.76
C PHE A 88 -12.59 15.76 -13.06
N LEU A 89 -13.40 16.05 -12.04
CA LEU A 89 -14.69 16.74 -12.17
C LEU A 89 -14.59 18.27 -12.11
N LEU A 90 -13.45 18.81 -11.66
CA LEU A 90 -13.13 20.24 -11.63
C LEU A 90 -12.52 20.68 -12.98
#